data_AF-A0A6C0HPM2-F1
#
_entry.id   AF-A0A6C0HPM2-F1
#
_cell.length_a   1.000
_cell.length_b   1.000
_cell.length_c   1.000
_cell.angle_alpha   90.00
_cell.angle_beta   90.00
_cell.angle_gamma   90.00
#
_symmetry.space_group_name_H-M   'P 1'
#
loop_
_entity.id
_entity.type
_entity.pdbx_description
1 polymer ?
#
loop_
_entity_poly.entity_id
_entity_poly.type
_entity_poly.pdbx_seq_one_letter_code
_entity_poly.pdbx_strand_id
1 'polypeptide(L)'
;MAKLRSQTQEGFDLANMCTPATLYFFLSIIGMVLVGLSNLDSPDQLCIGDYSCDVGNNTVVFVLNGIYILFWTFILDLMCKNGYGSLSWFVFLLPFLITFIFLATIMIRNN
;
A
#
# COMPACT_ATOMS: atom_id res chain seq x y z
N MET A 1 -32.62 -18.64 17.61
CA MET A 1 -31.99 -17.35 17.95
C MET A 1 -30.57 -17.38 17.39
N ALA A 2 -30.42 -17.24 16.08
CA ALA A 2 -30.10 -15.98 15.41
C ALA A 2 -28.74 -15.41 15.85
N LYS A 3 -27.67 -15.89 15.20
CA LYS A 3 -26.51 -15.14 14.71
C LYS A 3 -26.21 -13.81 15.43
N LEU A 4 -25.76 -13.88 16.69
CA LEU A 4 -25.34 -12.73 17.51
C LEU A 4 -23.91 -12.94 18.01
N ARG A 5 -22.91 -12.78 17.13
CA ARG A 5 -21.54 -12.29 17.44
C ARG A 5 -20.61 -12.38 16.22
N SER A 6 -20.82 -11.52 15.23
CA SER A 6 -19.82 -11.23 14.19
C SER A 6 -19.71 -9.73 13.91
N GLN A 7 -19.85 -8.90 14.95
CA GLN A 7 -19.87 -7.43 14.86
C GLN A 7 -19.09 -6.76 16.00
N THR A 8 -18.17 -7.46 16.68
CA THR A 8 -17.32 -6.86 17.72
C THR A 8 -15.87 -7.27 17.55
N GLN A 9 -15.24 -6.82 16.46
CA GLN A 9 -13.81 -6.53 16.46
C GLN A 9 -13.58 -5.29 15.61
N GLU A 10 -14.15 -4.17 16.09
CA GLU A 10 -13.93 -2.82 15.59
C GLU A 10 -12.56 -2.32 16.09
N GLY A 11 -11.49 -3.01 15.68
CA GLY A 11 -10.12 -2.68 16.07
C GLY A 11 -9.16 -3.18 14.99
N PHE A 12 -8.15 -2.37 14.67
CA PHE A 12 -7.08 -2.73 13.75
C PHE A 12 -6.21 -3.81 14.41
N ASP A 13 -6.66 -5.06 14.33
CA ASP A 13 -5.93 -6.23 14.83
C ASP A 13 -5.01 -6.75 13.72
N LEU A 14 -3.74 -6.35 13.80
CA LEU A 14 -2.69 -6.72 12.84
C LEU A 14 -2.50 -8.24 12.71
N ALA A 15 -2.93 -9.04 13.70
CA ALA A 15 -2.77 -10.49 13.69
C ALA A 15 -3.93 -11.23 12.99
N ASN A 16 -5.09 -10.58 12.83
CA ASN A 16 -6.32 -11.21 12.31
C ASN A 16 -6.93 -10.41 11.14
N MET A 17 -6.10 -10.09 10.14
CA MET A 17 -6.55 -9.45 8.90
C MET A 17 -6.93 -10.49 7.84
N CYS A 18 -7.87 -10.12 6.97
CA CYS A 18 -8.17 -10.91 5.79
C CYS A 18 -6.95 -11.09 4.88
N THR A 19 -6.83 -12.25 4.22
CA THR A 19 -5.73 -12.57 3.30
C THR A 19 -5.33 -11.44 2.33
N PRO A 20 -6.26 -10.78 1.60
CA PRO A 20 -5.89 -9.68 0.69
C PRO A 20 -5.32 -8.45 1.42
N ALA A 21 -5.82 -8.10 2.59
CA ALA A 21 -5.32 -6.97 3.39
C ALA A 21 -3.93 -7.28 3.97
N THR A 22 -3.75 -8.50 4.49
CA THR A 22 -2.46 -8.99 5.01
C THR A 22 -1.40 -8.96 3.91
N LEU A 23 -1.68 -9.52 2.74
CA LEU A 23 -0.73 -9.54 1.62
C LEU A 23 -0.36 -8.13 1.17
N TYR A 24 -1.33 -7.23 1.05
CA TYR A 24 -1.09 -5.83 0.71
C TYR A 24 -0.14 -5.17 1.71
N PHE A 25 -0.46 -5.25 3.00
CA PHE A 25 0.34 -4.63 4.06
C PHE A 25 1.78 -5.15 4.06
N PHE A 26 1.97 -6.48 4.04
CA PHE A 26 3.32 -7.07 4.07
C PHE A 26 4.15 -6.68 2.85
N LEU A 27 3.59 -6.78 1.64
CA LEU A 27 4.31 -6.41 0.41
C LEU A 27 4.67 -4.92 0.39
N SER A 28 3.73 -4.07 0.79
CA SER A 28 3.96 -2.62 0.81
C SER A 28 5.00 -2.20 1.86
N ILE A 29 4.99 -2.80 3.05
CA ILE A 29 6.00 -2.52 4.08
C ILE A 29 7.39 -2.98 3.62
N ILE A 30 7.52 -4.16 3.01
CA ILE A 30 8.79 -4.63 2.46
C ILE A 30 9.31 -3.65 1.41
N GLY A 31 8.45 -3.24 0.46
CA GLY A 31 8.83 -2.26 -0.57
C GLY A 31 9.26 -0.92 0.01
N MET A 32 8.49 -0.39 0.96
CA MET A 32 8.80 0.88 1.62
C MET A 32 10.13 0.82 2.38
N VAL A 33 10.44 -0.29 3.07
CA VAL A 33 11.71 -0.47 3.78
C VAL A 33 12.88 -0.52 2.79
N LEU A 34 12.76 -1.28 1.70
CA LEU A 34 13.84 -1.39 0.71
C LEU A 34 14.18 -0.04 0.06
N VAL A 35 13.15 0.71 -0.35
CA VAL A 35 13.32 2.05 -0.93
C VAL A 35 13.81 3.03 0.14
N GLY A 36 13.28 2.97 1.36
CA GLY A 36 13.71 3.81 2.48
C GLY A 36 15.19 3.66 2.81
N LEU A 37 15.67 2.42 2.94
CA LEU A 37 17.08 2.13 3.20
C LEU A 37 18.01 2.64 2.08
N SER A 38 17.53 2.63 0.84
CA SER A 38 18.30 3.07 -0.33
C SER A 38 18.36 4.60 -0.46
N ASN A 39 17.56 5.35 0.32
CA ASN A 39 17.38 6.79 0.20
C ASN A 39 17.64 7.56 1.51
N LEU A 40 18.36 6.96 2.45
CA LEU A 40 18.67 7.58 3.74
C LEU A 40 19.60 8.80 3.62
N ASP A 41 20.54 8.77 2.69
CA ASP A 41 21.57 9.82 2.54
C ASP A 41 21.14 10.99 1.62
N SER A 42 19.99 10.88 0.95
CA SER A 42 19.49 11.88 0.01
C SER A 42 18.17 12.45 0.54
N PRO A 43 18.15 13.59 1.24
CA PRO A 43 16.92 14.12 1.86
C PRO A 43 15.90 14.64 0.83
N ASP A 44 16.36 15.07 -0.36
CA ASP A 44 15.54 15.76 -1.36
C ASP A 44 15.47 15.00 -2.70
N GLN A 45 16.04 13.79 -2.79
CA GLN A 45 15.99 12.99 -4.02
C GLN A 45 15.57 11.56 -3.72
N LEU A 46 14.51 11.12 -4.39
CA LEU A 46 14.00 9.76 -4.30
C LEU A 46 14.52 8.93 -5.48
N CYS A 47 15.36 7.96 -5.17
CA CYS A 47 15.93 6.99 -6.09
C CYS A 47 15.20 5.66 -6.00
N ILE A 48 14.69 5.17 -7.13
CA ILE A 48 14.03 3.87 -7.27
C ILE A 48 14.70 3.14 -8.43
N GLY A 49 15.62 2.22 -8.10
CA GLY A 49 16.49 1.60 -9.11
C GLY A 49 17.37 2.66 -9.79
N ASP A 50 17.34 2.69 -11.12
CA ASP A 50 18.11 3.66 -11.92
C ASP A 50 17.38 5.01 -12.11
N TYR A 51 16.16 5.14 -11.61
CA TYR A 51 15.38 6.38 -11.70
C TYR A 51 15.60 7.25 -10.47
N SER A 52 15.94 8.52 -10.68
CA SER A 52 16.00 9.54 -9.63
C SER A 52 14.94 10.62 -9.88
N CYS A 53 14.27 11.05 -8.81
CA CYS A 53 13.28 12.12 -8.84
C CYS A 53 13.57 13.10 -7.71
N ASP A 54 13.74 14.38 -8.06
CA ASP A 54 13.82 15.45 -7.07
C ASP A 54 12.45 15.62 -6.40
N VAL A 55 12.41 15.28 -5.12
CA VAL A 55 11.21 15.41 -4.29
C VAL A 55 11.63 16.23 -3.08
N GLY A 56 11.07 17.42 -2.92
CA GLY A 56 11.59 18.40 -1.96
C GLY A 56 11.69 17.94 -0.49
N ASN A 57 11.10 16.80 -0.12
CA ASN A 57 11.48 16.08 1.10
C ASN A 57 11.09 14.59 1.02
N ASN A 58 12.08 13.70 0.98
CA ASN A 58 11.90 12.25 1.00
C ASN A 58 11.10 11.76 2.21
N THR A 59 11.35 12.32 3.40
CA THR A 59 10.67 11.92 4.64
C THR A 59 9.17 12.13 4.52
N VAL A 60 8.75 13.28 3.96
CA VAL A 60 7.33 13.57 3.74
C VAL A 60 6.71 12.56 2.78
N VAL A 61 7.42 12.20 1.70
CA VAL A 61 6.97 11.19 0.75
C VAL A 61 6.79 9.82 1.44
N PHE A 62 7.75 9.37 2.26
CA PHE A 62 7.63 8.10 2.99
C PHE A 62 6.49 8.11 4.01
N VAL A 63 6.28 9.21 4.74
CA VAL A 63 5.17 9.34 5.69
C VAL A 63 3.82 9.26 4.97
N LEU A 64 3.65 9.97 3.86
CA LEU A 64 2.43 9.92 3.06
C LEU A 64 2.18 8.50 2.50
N ASN A 65 3.23 7.82 2.02
CA ASN A 65 3.13 6.43 1.59
C ASN A 65 2.75 5.50 2.75
N GLY A 66 3.30 5.69 3.96
CA GLY A 66 2.90 4.93 5.15
C GLY A 66 1.41 5.09 5.49
N ILE A 67 0.91 6.33 5.47
CA ILE A 67 -0.53 6.62 5.67
C ILE A 67 -1.37 5.95 4.58
N TYR A 68 -0.94 6.04 3.32
CA TYR A 68 -1.61 5.42 2.19
C TYR A 68 -1.71 3.89 2.36
N ILE A 69 -0.62 3.23 2.78
CA ILE A 69 -0.60 1.78 3.02
C ILE A 69 -1.59 1.40 4.13
N LEU A 70 -1.59 2.13 5.24
CA LEU A 70 -2.50 1.85 6.35
C LEU A 70 -3.97 2.07 5.94
N PHE A 71 -4.24 3.15 5.22
CA PHE A 71 -5.58 3.47 4.70
C PHE A 71 -6.11 2.36 3.78
N TRP A 72 -5.31 1.87 2.83
CA TRP A 72 -5.73 0.81 1.93
C TRP A 72 -5.85 -0.54 2.61
N THR A 73 -4.93 -0.89 3.50
CA THR A 73 -5.02 -2.10 4.32
C THR A 73 -6.34 -2.12 5.10
N PHE A 74 -6.70 -0.99 5.72
CA PHE A 74 -7.95 -0.85 6.45
C PHE A 74 -9.19 -1.02 5.55
N ILE A 75 -9.21 -0.40 4.37
CA ILE A 75 -10.31 -0.55 3.42
C ILE A 75 -10.48 -2.02 3.00
N LEU A 76 -9.38 -2.70 2.64
CA LEU A 76 -9.41 -4.09 2.21
C LEU A 76 -9.92 -5.02 3.31
N ASP A 77 -9.50 -4.80 4.55
CA ASP A 77 -9.95 -5.58 5.70
C ASP A 77 -11.44 -5.35 6.01
N LEU A 78 -11.89 -4.09 5.96
CA LEU A 78 -13.29 -3.71 6.18
C LEU A 78 -14.21 -4.30 5.11
N MET A 79 -13.83 -4.21 3.82
CA MET A 79 -14.60 -4.79 2.73
C MET A 79 -14.73 -6.31 2.86
N CYS A 80 -13.65 -6.98 3.22
CA CYS A 80 -13.64 -8.42 3.43
C CYS A 80 -14.54 -8.83 4.62
N LYS A 81 -14.43 -8.15 5.76
CA LYS A 81 -15.27 -8.39 6.96
C LYS A 81 -16.76 -8.16 6.68
N ASN A 82 -17.09 -7.25 5.78
CA ASN A 82 -18.47 -6.99 5.36
C ASN A 82 -19.01 -7.97 4.31
N GLY A 83 -18.25 -9.04 3.98
CA GLY A 83 -18.69 -10.09 3.05
C GLY A 83 -18.33 -9.84 1.59
N TYR A 84 -17.58 -8.78 1.28
CA TYR A 84 -17.12 -8.46 -0.07
C TYR A 84 -15.71 -9.02 -0.34
N GLY A 85 -15.47 -10.27 0.04
CA GLY A 85 -14.17 -10.94 -0.12
C GLY A 85 -13.68 -10.94 -1.57
N SER A 86 -14.54 -11.30 -2.54
CA SER A 86 -14.18 -11.32 -3.96
C SER A 86 -13.85 -9.93 -4.51
N LEU A 87 -14.54 -8.88 -4.04
CA LEU A 87 -14.28 -7.50 -4.47
C LEU A 87 -12.97 -6.98 -3.86
N SER A 88 -12.62 -7.42 -2.65
CA SER A 88 -11.36 -7.04 -1.99
C SER A 88 -10.14 -7.48 -2.80
N TRP A 89 -10.20 -8.65 -3.46
CA TRP A 89 -9.15 -9.12 -4.38
C TRP A 89 -9.03 -8.26 -5.64
N PHE A 90 -10.15 -7.74 -6.15
CA PHE A 90 -10.13 -6.83 -7.29
C PHE A 90 -9.52 -5.47 -6.91
N VAL A 91 -9.93 -4.92 -5.76
CA VAL A 91 -9.40 -3.66 -5.24
C VAL A 91 -7.91 -3.76 -4.89
N PHE A 92 -7.46 -4.92 -4.38
CA PHE A 92 -6.04 -5.19 -4.16
C PHE A 92 -5.17 -5.03 -5.42
N LEU A 93 -5.71 -5.36 -6.60
CA LEU A 93 -4.98 -5.27 -7.87
C LEU A 93 -4.80 -3.81 -8.35
N LEU A 94 -5.72 -2.93 -7.97
CA LEU A 94 -5.80 -1.56 -8.49
C LEU A 94 -4.53 -0.72 -8.23
N PRO A 95 -3.92 -0.73 -7.03
CA PRO A 95 -2.62 -0.08 -6.79
C PRO A 95 -1.52 -0.54 -7.75
N PHE A 96 -1.44 -1.84 -8.05
CA PHE A 96 -0.44 -2.37 -8.98
C PHE A 96 -0.68 -1.92 -10.42
N LEU A 97 -1.95 -1.83 -10.83
CA LEU A 97 -2.31 -1.31 -12.16
C LEU A 97 -1.93 0.16 -12.33
N ILE A 98 -2.20 1.00 -11.31
CA ILE A 98 -1.82 2.42 -11.34
C ILE A 98 -0.30 2.58 -11.46
N THR A 99 0.47 1.83 -10.66
CA THR A 99 1.94 1.86 -10.74
C THR A 99 2.44 1.41 -12.11
N PHE A 100 1.84 0.39 -12.72
CA PHE A 100 2.22 -0.07 -14.06
C PHE A 100 1.98 1.02 -15.12
N ILE A 101 0.83 1.71 -15.06
CA ILE A 101 0.53 2.83 -15.96
C ILE A 101 1.52 3.97 -15.74
N PHE A 102 1.84 4.31 -14.50
CA PHE A 102 2.79 5.37 -14.18
C PHE A 102 4.21 5.07 -14.67
N LEU A 103 4.69 3.83 -14.51
CA LEU A 103 5.98 3.41 -15.04
C LEU A 103 5.99 3.42 -16.58
N ALA A 104 4.91 2.98 -17.22
CA ALA A 104 4.78 3.03 -18.68
C ALA A 104 4.85 4.47 -19.22
N THR A 105 4.21 5.44 -18.56
CA THR A 105 4.28 6.85 -19.00
C THR A 105 5.67 7.45 -18.83
N ILE A 106 6.40 7.10 -17.76
CA ILE A 106 7.79 7.52 -17.56
C ILE A 106 8.68 6.94 -18.67
N MET A 107 8.57 5.63 -18.96
CA MET A 107 9.39 4.99 -20.00
C MET A 107 9.13 5.58 -21.40
N ILE A 108 7.88 5.91 -21.74
CA ILE A 108 7.54 6.52 -23.03
C ILE A 108 8.07 7.96 -23.11
N ARG A 109 8.02 8.72 -22.01
CA ARG A 109 8.54 10.10 -21.99
C ARG A 109 10.06 10.19 -22.12
N ASN A 110 10.78 9.14 -21.72
CA ASN A 110 12.24 9.14 -21.66
C ASN A 110 12.91 8.77 -23.00
N ASN A 111 12.24 9.01 -24.12
CA ASN A 111 12.69 8.86 -25.51
C ASN A 111 12.43 10.17 -26.28
#